data_AF-A0A252DVZ3-F1
#
_entry.id   AF-A0A252DVZ3-F1
#
_cell.length_a   1.000
_cell.length_b   1.000
_cell.length_c   1.000
_cell.angle_alpha   90.00
_cell.angle_beta   90.00
_cell.angle_gamma   90.00
#
_symmetry.space_group_name_H-M   'P 1'
#
loop_
_entity.id
_entity.type
_entity.pdbx_description
1 polymer ?
#
loop_
_entity_poly.entity_id
_entity_poly.type
_entity_poly.pdbx_seq_one_letter_code
_entity_poly.pdbx_strand_id
1 'polypeptide(L)'
;MTNHKLSQQRNLYRFDPVAYLVIEKLRLFPLTFALLAAVTAIGVYLFIGWVSNTLWSKPGQMGLLQDWIPWFVGIFISPVTLGYYLWSFKAINKVIQDLETSDVLEIDKLEIDQLVINLYSQKWRKLSALASAIFFSIIVFIVRPRLEDSWTSSSLLPGLTITIATFAVVYMGSILVLNLITNIWIFYKILGKKNLDINPLHPDRCGGLQCLSDYSLKTAYLVSVLGIWIGVIEYQVITQDVGKGFSFVHLVIPLYIFLSVVCFFGPLLAAHSGMKKAKEESLHKIARQFRAEYSGIYTSLAEDTETFKKKSEKIQQLRTLYTMNDELPVWTFDVKTFRRYLLTVPTPLIGTLFGIVQKLLITLLKQQLIKLS
;
A
#
# COMPACT_ATOMS: atom_id res chain seq x y z
N MET A 1 30.04 19.83 12.74
CA MET A 1 30.18 18.75 11.73
C MET A 1 30.35 17.45 12.50
N THR A 2 29.53 16.41 12.45
CA THR A 2 28.36 16.05 11.63
C THR A 2 27.69 14.85 12.33
N ASN A 3 26.37 14.94 12.53
CA ASN A 3 25.37 13.88 12.71
C ASN A 3 25.84 12.41 12.70
N HIS A 4 26.35 11.89 13.83
CA HIS A 4 26.68 10.46 13.97
C HIS A 4 26.02 9.80 15.20
N LYS A 5 24.72 10.04 15.39
CA LYS A 5 23.81 9.09 16.06
C LYS A 5 22.54 8.96 15.21
N LEU A 6 22.72 8.54 13.95
CA LEU A 6 21.63 7.92 13.21
C LEU A 6 21.16 6.74 14.05
N SER A 7 19.93 6.84 14.54
CA SER A 7 19.07 5.74 14.98
C SER A 7 19.55 4.44 14.32
N GLN A 8 19.94 3.46 15.14
CA GLN A 8 20.35 2.14 14.68
C GLN A 8 19.18 1.62 13.82
N GLN A 9 19.35 1.66 12.50
CA GLN A 9 18.26 1.37 11.57
C GLN A 9 17.73 -0.01 11.93
N ARG A 10 16.47 -0.10 12.37
CA ARG A 10 15.92 -1.38 12.86
C ARG A 10 16.06 -2.37 11.71
N ASN A 11 16.90 -3.39 11.87
CA ASN A 11 17.22 -4.34 10.81
C ASN A 11 16.09 -5.37 10.65
N LEU A 12 14.86 -4.89 10.38
CA LEU A 12 13.62 -5.68 10.35
C LEU A 12 13.67 -6.78 9.29
N TYR A 13 14.43 -6.54 8.22
CA TYR A 13 14.67 -7.54 7.18
C TYR A 13 15.41 -8.79 7.69
N ARG A 14 16.08 -8.75 8.85
CA ARG A 14 16.73 -9.94 9.45
C ARG A 14 15.73 -10.99 9.95
N PHE A 15 14.46 -10.61 10.15
CA PHE A 15 13.43 -11.56 10.58
C PHE A 15 12.92 -12.45 9.45
N ASP A 16 13.24 -12.09 8.20
CA ASP A 16 12.90 -12.84 6.99
C ASP A 16 14.17 -13.29 6.24
N PRO A 17 14.35 -14.59 5.95
CA PRO A 17 15.58 -15.10 5.36
C PRO A 17 15.82 -14.58 3.94
N VAL A 18 14.76 -14.37 3.16
CA VAL A 18 14.87 -13.89 1.77
C VAL A 18 15.24 -12.41 1.78
N ALA A 19 14.56 -11.59 2.59
CA ALA A 19 14.88 -10.17 2.73
C ALA A 19 16.31 -9.97 3.27
N TYR A 20 16.73 -10.80 4.23
CA TYR A 20 18.10 -10.80 4.74
C TYR A 20 19.14 -11.08 3.66
N LEU A 21 18.94 -12.14 2.86
CA LEU A 21 19.85 -12.46 1.77
C LEU A 21 19.91 -11.32 0.74
N VAL A 22 18.75 -10.80 0.34
CA VAL A 22 18.67 -9.79 -0.72
C VAL A 22 19.23 -8.43 -0.28
N ILE A 23 18.96 -7.99 0.95
CA ILE A 23 19.40 -6.68 1.45
C ILE A 23 20.83 -6.74 2.01
N GLU A 24 21.18 -7.74 2.82
CA GLU A 24 22.49 -7.77 3.49
C GLU A 24 23.59 -8.36 2.59
N LYS A 25 23.31 -9.47 1.91
CA LYS A 25 24.31 -10.18 1.11
C LYS A 25 24.41 -9.63 -0.30
N LEU A 26 23.27 -9.44 -0.98
CA LEU A 26 23.24 -8.93 -2.36
C LEU A 26 23.22 -7.40 -2.45
N ARG A 27 22.98 -6.69 -1.33
CA ARG A 27 22.93 -5.22 -1.25
C ARG A 27 21.97 -4.58 -2.26
N LEU A 28 20.87 -5.27 -2.56
CA LEU A 28 19.88 -4.79 -3.51
C LEU A 28 18.87 -3.85 -2.85
N PHE A 29 18.57 -2.76 -3.55
CA PHE A 29 17.48 -1.85 -3.21
C PHE A 29 16.15 -2.34 -3.80
N PRO A 30 14.99 -1.88 -3.27
CA PRO A 30 13.68 -2.28 -3.78
C PRO A 30 13.52 -2.19 -5.30
N LEU A 31 13.95 -1.07 -5.90
CA LEU A 31 13.87 -0.85 -7.35
C LEU A 31 14.81 -1.77 -8.13
N THR A 32 16.07 -1.91 -7.69
CA THR A 32 17.04 -2.77 -8.38
C THR A 32 16.64 -4.24 -8.29
N PHE A 33 16.06 -4.67 -7.17
CA PHE A 33 15.55 -6.03 -7.02
C PHE A 33 14.34 -6.29 -7.92
N ALA A 34 13.41 -5.33 -8.03
CA ALA A 34 12.30 -5.41 -8.97
C ALA A 34 12.78 -5.54 -10.42
N LEU A 35 13.69 -4.66 -10.85
CA LEU A 35 14.25 -4.70 -12.21
C LEU A 35 15.01 -6.01 -12.48
N LEU A 36 15.81 -6.47 -11.52
CA LEU A 36 16.51 -7.75 -11.64
C LEU A 36 15.53 -8.92 -11.76
N ALA A 37 14.44 -8.91 -10.99
CA ALA A 37 13.40 -9.93 -11.08
C ALA A 37 12.71 -9.92 -12.45
N ALA A 38 12.47 -8.74 -13.04
CA ALA A 38 11.91 -8.62 -14.39
C ALA A 38 12.85 -9.22 -15.45
N VAL A 39 14.13 -8.84 -15.41
CA VAL A 39 15.16 -9.35 -16.33
C VAL A 39 15.32 -10.87 -16.18
N THR A 40 15.32 -11.36 -14.94
CA THR A 40 15.42 -12.79 -14.64
C THR A 40 14.20 -13.55 -15.16
N ALA A 41 12.99 -13.02 -14.95
CA ALA A 41 11.76 -13.63 -15.47
C ALA A 41 11.77 -13.72 -17.00
N ILE A 42 12.18 -12.65 -17.69
CA ILE A 42 12.32 -12.64 -19.15
C ILE A 42 13.30 -13.71 -19.61
N GLY A 43 14.50 -13.73 -19.03
CA GLY A 43 15.55 -14.69 -19.39
C GLY A 43 15.12 -16.15 -19.18
N VAL A 44 14.49 -16.43 -18.03
CA VAL A 44 13.98 -17.77 -17.71
C VAL A 44 12.85 -18.16 -18.66
N TYR A 45 11.88 -17.29 -18.92
CA TYR A 45 10.77 -17.63 -19.84
C TYR A 45 11.26 -17.89 -21.25
N LEU A 46 12.15 -17.06 -21.81
CA LEU A 46 12.73 -17.28 -23.13
C LEU A 46 13.53 -18.58 -23.19
N PHE A 47 14.37 -18.84 -22.19
CA PHE A 47 15.18 -20.06 -22.14
C PHE A 47 14.30 -21.31 -22.06
N ILE A 48 13.32 -21.31 -21.16
CA ILE A 48 12.40 -22.45 -21.00
C ILE A 48 11.57 -22.62 -22.27
N GLY A 49 10.99 -21.56 -22.81
CA GLY A 49 10.21 -21.61 -24.05
C GLY A 49 11.02 -22.13 -25.24
N TRP A 50 12.32 -21.80 -25.31
CA TRP A 50 13.23 -22.32 -26.33
C TRP A 50 13.46 -23.82 -26.16
N VAL A 51 13.82 -24.26 -24.96
CA VAL A 51 14.10 -25.68 -24.63
C VAL A 51 12.85 -26.55 -24.80
N SER A 52 11.67 -26.07 -24.42
CA SER A 52 10.40 -26.79 -24.59
C SER A 52 9.82 -26.69 -26.00
N ASN A 53 10.48 -25.98 -26.92
CA ASN A 53 9.99 -25.70 -28.27
C ASN A 53 8.56 -25.13 -28.26
N THR A 54 8.32 -24.15 -27.39
CA THR A 54 7.03 -23.45 -27.20
C THR A 54 7.16 -21.93 -27.32
N LEU A 55 8.24 -21.43 -27.90
CA LEU A 55 8.38 -20.00 -28.20
C LEU A 55 7.26 -19.52 -29.15
N TRP A 56 7.00 -20.33 -30.17
CA TRP A 56 6.02 -20.07 -31.22
C TRP A 56 4.79 -20.97 -31.04
N SER A 57 3.64 -20.48 -31.47
CA SER A 57 2.40 -21.24 -31.46
C SER A 57 2.47 -22.50 -32.33
N LYS A 58 1.84 -23.57 -31.87
CA LYS A 58 1.62 -24.82 -32.58
C LYS A 58 0.11 -25.05 -32.76
N PRO A 59 -0.33 -25.93 -33.67
CA PRO A 59 -1.76 -26.24 -33.78
C PRO A 59 -2.34 -26.68 -32.43
N GLY A 60 -3.36 -25.97 -31.94
CA GLY A 60 -3.97 -26.22 -30.63
C GLY A 60 -3.15 -25.72 -29.43
N GLN A 61 -2.10 -24.91 -29.63
CA GLN A 61 -1.31 -24.38 -28.53
C GLN A 61 -0.76 -22.97 -28.79
N MET A 62 -1.05 -22.03 -27.88
CA MET A 62 -0.50 -20.68 -27.90
C MET A 62 0.96 -20.69 -27.45
N GLY A 63 1.86 -20.13 -28.27
CA GLY A 63 3.28 -19.98 -27.92
C GLY A 63 3.52 -18.86 -26.91
N LEU A 64 4.65 -18.92 -26.22
CA LEU A 64 5.04 -17.91 -25.22
C LEU A 64 5.08 -16.49 -25.80
N LEU A 65 5.56 -16.31 -27.03
CA LEU A 65 5.67 -14.97 -27.63
C LEU A 65 4.30 -14.38 -28.00
N GLN A 66 3.30 -15.23 -28.23
CA GLN A 66 1.94 -14.82 -28.53
C GLN A 66 1.12 -14.62 -27.25
N ASP A 67 1.43 -15.35 -26.17
CA ASP A 67 0.77 -15.23 -24.88
C ASP A 67 1.30 -14.01 -24.10
N TRP A 68 0.53 -12.92 -24.10
CA TRP A 68 0.91 -11.65 -23.47
C TRP A 68 0.87 -11.70 -21.93
N ILE A 69 0.17 -12.67 -21.34
CA ILE A 69 -0.10 -12.71 -19.89
C ILE A 69 1.14 -13.04 -19.06
N PRO A 70 1.93 -14.08 -19.38
CA PRO A 70 3.21 -14.34 -18.74
C PRO A 70 4.13 -13.12 -18.77
N TRP A 71 4.14 -12.36 -19.87
CA TRP A 71 4.94 -11.13 -19.99
C TRP A 71 4.42 -10.04 -19.07
N PHE A 72 3.11 -9.80 -19.04
CA PHE A 72 2.51 -8.83 -18.14
C PHE A 72 2.80 -9.16 -16.67
N VAL A 73 2.67 -10.43 -16.27
CA VAL A 73 2.97 -10.87 -14.91
C VAL A 73 4.46 -10.76 -14.60
N GLY A 74 5.32 -11.30 -15.47
CA GLY A 74 6.76 -11.39 -15.24
C GLY A 74 7.49 -10.05 -15.32
N ILE A 75 7.01 -9.11 -16.14
CA ILE A 75 7.65 -7.79 -16.35
C ILE A 75 7.05 -6.72 -15.44
N PHE A 76 5.76 -6.82 -15.11
CA PHE A 76 5.06 -5.77 -14.35
C PHE A 76 4.63 -6.23 -12.96
N ILE A 77 3.74 -7.22 -12.85
CA ILE A 77 3.10 -7.59 -11.57
C ILE A 77 4.10 -8.16 -10.56
N SER A 78 4.90 -9.16 -10.95
CA SER A 78 5.87 -9.79 -10.06
C SER A 78 6.97 -8.81 -9.62
N PRO A 79 7.66 -8.09 -10.53
CA PRO A 79 8.66 -7.09 -10.16
C PRO A 79 8.15 -6.04 -9.17
N VAL A 80 6.96 -5.48 -9.39
CA VAL A 80 6.37 -4.49 -8.49
C VAL A 80 6.11 -5.11 -7.11
N THR A 81 5.51 -6.29 -7.06
CA THR A 81 5.24 -7.00 -5.80
C THR A 81 6.53 -7.27 -5.01
N LEU A 82 7.58 -7.72 -5.69
CA LEU A 82 8.89 -8.02 -5.10
C LEU A 82 9.62 -6.76 -4.62
N GLY A 83 9.52 -5.66 -5.38
CA GLY A 83 10.03 -4.36 -4.96
C GLY A 83 9.31 -3.85 -3.71
N TYR A 84 7.98 -3.90 -3.70
CA TYR A 84 7.17 -3.49 -2.54
C TYR A 84 7.41 -4.37 -1.31
N TYR A 85 7.64 -5.66 -1.51
CA TYR A 85 8.05 -6.59 -0.45
C TYR A 85 9.30 -6.07 0.28
N LEU A 86 10.38 -5.74 -0.43
CA LEU A 86 11.58 -5.17 0.21
C LEU A 86 11.34 -3.77 0.79
N TRP A 87 10.58 -2.94 0.08
CA TRP A 87 10.23 -1.60 0.55
C TRP A 87 9.50 -1.64 1.89
N SER A 88 8.60 -2.60 2.09
CA SER A 88 7.76 -2.69 3.29
C SER A 88 8.56 -2.77 4.60
N PHE A 89 9.73 -3.42 4.59
CA PHE A 89 10.64 -3.48 5.75
C PHE A 89 11.30 -2.14 6.06
N LYS A 90 11.55 -1.30 5.04
CA LYS A 90 12.17 0.02 5.21
C LYS A 90 11.12 1.11 5.48
N ALA A 91 9.90 0.91 5.02
CA ALA A 91 8.83 1.90 5.05
C ALA A 91 8.47 2.32 6.48
N ILE A 92 8.33 1.36 7.39
CA ILE A 92 7.99 1.66 8.80
C ILE A 92 9.08 2.45 9.51
N ASN A 93 10.35 2.10 9.29
CA ASN A 93 11.48 2.82 9.86
C ASN A 93 11.53 4.26 9.36
N LYS A 94 11.27 4.46 8.06
CA LYS A 94 11.20 5.80 7.49
C LYS A 94 10.08 6.62 8.14
N VAL A 95 8.87 6.08 8.25
CA VAL A 95 7.75 6.80 8.87
C VAL A 95 8.06 7.15 10.33
N ILE A 96 8.59 6.21 11.11
CA ILE A 96 8.95 6.48 12.51
C ILE A 96 10.04 7.57 12.59
N GLN A 97 11.05 7.50 11.72
CA GLN A 97 12.09 8.52 11.66
C GLN A 97 11.52 9.90 11.28
N ASP A 98 10.62 9.95 10.29
CA ASP A 98 9.97 11.19 9.86
C ASP A 98 9.13 11.79 11.02
N LEU A 99 8.41 10.94 11.77
CA LEU A 99 7.67 11.36 12.97
C LEU A 99 8.58 11.88 14.09
N GLU A 100 9.74 11.27 14.30
CA GLU A 100 10.74 11.73 15.26
C GLU A 100 11.34 13.09 14.84
N THR A 101 11.58 13.30 13.53
CA THR A 101 12.13 14.57 13.04
C THR A 101 11.15 15.73 13.04
N SER A 102 9.85 15.44 12.93
CA SER A 102 8.80 16.47 12.96
C SER A 102 8.42 16.91 14.38
N ASP A 103 9.02 16.32 15.41
CA ASP A 103 8.78 16.60 16.85
C ASP A 103 7.29 16.50 17.27
N VAL A 104 6.49 15.71 16.54
CA VAL A 104 5.05 15.56 16.79
C VAL A 104 4.77 14.65 17.98
N LEU A 105 5.78 13.90 18.40
CA LEU A 105 5.64 12.72 19.24
C LEU A 105 6.76 12.66 20.29
N GLU A 106 6.42 13.01 21.53
CA GLU A 106 7.23 12.67 22.69
C GLU A 106 7.13 11.16 22.94
N ILE A 107 8.09 10.38 22.42
CA ILE A 107 8.10 8.93 22.61
C ILE A 107 9.44 8.42 23.11
N ASP A 108 9.35 7.51 24.09
CA ASP A 108 10.44 6.58 24.43
C ASP A 108 10.78 5.68 23.23
N LYS A 109 11.93 5.93 22.63
CA LYS A 109 12.45 5.17 21.48
C LYS A 109 12.59 3.68 21.80
N LEU A 110 12.95 3.33 23.03
CA LEU A 110 13.11 1.94 23.44
C LEU A 110 11.78 1.19 23.41
N GLU A 111 10.69 1.84 23.82
CA GLU A 111 9.34 1.26 23.80
C GLU A 111 8.89 0.96 22.36
N ILE A 112 9.11 1.89 21.42
CA ILE A 112 8.80 1.66 19.99
C ILE A 112 9.65 0.52 19.44
N ASP A 113 10.96 0.53 19.70
CA ASP A 113 11.88 -0.47 19.18
C ASP A 113 11.48 -1.87 19.62
N GLN A 114 11.17 -2.05 20.91
CA GLN A 114 10.69 -3.30 21.47
C GLN A 114 9.35 -3.73 20.84
N LEU A 115 8.40 -2.80 20.69
CA LEU A 115 7.11 -3.08 20.05
C LEU A 115 7.28 -3.57 18.61
N VAL A 116 8.05 -2.84 17.80
CA VAL A 116 8.27 -3.16 16.38
C VAL A 116 8.99 -4.49 16.25
N ILE A 117 10.06 -4.72 17.02
CA ILE A 117 10.83 -5.96 17.00
C ILE A 117 9.93 -7.15 17.38
N ASN A 118 9.19 -7.04 18.48
CA ASN A 118 8.33 -8.12 18.97
C ASN A 118 7.30 -8.56 17.92
N LEU A 119 6.71 -7.62 17.19
CA LEU A 119 5.75 -7.95 16.14
C LEU A 119 6.41 -8.55 14.91
N TYR A 120 7.58 -8.04 14.51
CA TYR A 120 8.27 -8.53 13.33
C TYR A 120 8.91 -9.91 13.53
N SER A 121 9.36 -10.22 14.76
CA SER A 121 10.08 -11.45 15.09
C SER A 121 9.22 -12.71 15.22
N GLN A 122 7.89 -12.57 15.15
CA GLN A 122 6.97 -13.68 15.38
C GLN A 122 7.14 -14.81 14.34
N LYS A 123 7.43 -16.03 14.82
CA LYS A 123 7.72 -17.20 13.95
C LYS A 123 6.53 -17.60 13.06
N TRP A 124 5.29 -17.40 13.54
CA TRP A 124 4.08 -17.75 12.80
C TRP A 124 3.96 -17.01 11.46
N ARG A 125 4.57 -15.81 11.33
CA ARG A 125 4.54 -15.02 10.10
C ARG A 125 5.19 -15.75 8.93
N LYS A 126 6.37 -16.33 9.18
CA LYS A 126 7.11 -17.13 8.19
C LYS A 126 6.38 -18.43 7.85
N LEU A 127 5.81 -19.09 8.87
CA LEU A 127 5.04 -20.31 8.69
C LEU A 127 3.78 -20.06 7.86
N SER A 128 3.07 -18.96 8.13
CA SER A 128 1.92 -18.51 7.34
C SER A 128 2.30 -18.25 5.88
N ALA A 129 3.36 -17.47 5.63
CA ALA A 129 3.80 -17.17 4.28
C ALA A 129 4.24 -18.44 3.52
N LEU A 130 4.95 -19.35 4.19
CA LEU A 130 5.35 -20.63 3.61
C LEU A 130 4.13 -21.51 3.30
N ALA A 131 3.18 -21.62 4.22
CA ALA A 131 1.95 -22.38 4.03
C ALA A 131 1.13 -21.84 2.85
N SER A 132 0.98 -20.51 2.75
CA SER A 132 0.33 -19.88 1.59
C SER A 132 1.08 -20.17 0.28
N ALA A 133 2.40 -20.03 0.26
CA ALA A 133 3.21 -20.31 -0.92
C ALA A 133 3.07 -21.75 -1.40
N ILE A 134 3.12 -22.73 -0.48
CA ILE A 134 2.92 -24.14 -0.77
C ILE A 134 1.51 -24.37 -1.33
N PHE A 135 0.48 -23.88 -0.64
CA PHE A 135 -0.92 -24.06 -1.02
C PHE A 135 -1.21 -23.55 -2.44
N PHE A 136 -0.86 -22.30 -2.74
CA PHE A 136 -1.08 -21.73 -4.07
C PHE A 136 -0.23 -22.41 -5.15
N SER A 137 0.99 -22.83 -4.83
CA SER A 137 1.85 -23.56 -5.77
C SER A 137 1.29 -24.93 -6.12
N ILE A 138 0.71 -25.65 -5.15
CA ILE A 138 0.01 -26.92 -5.38
C ILE A 138 -1.20 -26.70 -6.29
N ILE A 139 -2.01 -25.67 -6.04
CA ILE A 139 -3.15 -25.33 -6.90
C ILE A 139 -2.68 -25.04 -8.32
N VAL A 140 -1.67 -24.19 -8.49
CA VAL A 140 -1.11 -23.88 -9.81
C VAL A 140 -0.58 -25.13 -10.49
N PHE A 141 0.15 -25.99 -9.77
CA PHE A 141 0.68 -27.24 -10.33
C PHE A 141 -0.44 -28.20 -10.81
N ILE A 142 -1.57 -28.27 -10.10
CA ILE A 142 -2.70 -29.14 -10.46
C ILE A 142 -3.55 -28.55 -11.59
N VAL A 143 -3.75 -27.22 -11.60
CA VAL A 143 -4.65 -26.55 -12.54
C VAL A 143 -3.97 -26.26 -13.88
N ARG A 144 -2.69 -25.89 -13.90
CA ARG A 144 -1.99 -25.47 -15.12
C ARG A 144 -2.02 -26.50 -16.26
N PRO A 145 -1.82 -27.81 -16.02
CA PRO A 145 -1.93 -28.81 -17.09
C PRO A 145 -3.31 -28.89 -17.75
N ARG A 146 -4.36 -28.35 -17.11
CA ARG A 146 -5.74 -28.34 -17.65
C ARG A 146 -6.05 -27.14 -18.56
N LEU A 147 -5.08 -26.25 -18.79
CA LEU A 147 -5.23 -25.12 -19.70
C LEU A 147 -4.87 -25.58 -21.12
N GLU A 148 -5.84 -26.11 -21.87
CA GLU A 148 -5.61 -26.82 -23.14
C GLU A 148 -4.89 -25.97 -24.22
N ASP A 149 -4.93 -24.64 -24.13
CA ASP A 149 -4.35 -23.74 -25.15
C ASP A 149 -3.07 -22.98 -24.72
N SER A 150 -2.53 -23.18 -23.51
CA SER A 150 -1.42 -22.36 -22.99
C SER A 150 -0.04 -22.95 -23.27
N TRP A 151 0.98 -22.11 -23.49
CA TRP A 151 2.39 -22.56 -23.51
C TRP A 151 2.77 -23.29 -22.21
N THR A 152 2.17 -22.88 -21.09
CA THR A 152 2.42 -23.40 -19.75
C THR A 152 1.96 -24.84 -19.53
N SER A 153 1.06 -25.36 -20.38
CA SER A 153 0.56 -26.74 -20.31
C SER A 153 1.23 -27.71 -21.29
N SER A 154 2.08 -27.22 -22.22
CA SER A 154 2.78 -28.07 -23.22
C SER A 154 3.50 -29.28 -22.62
N SER A 155 4.14 -29.06 -21.48
CA SER A 155 5.10 -29.99 -20.92
C SER A 155 5.34 -29.66 -19.45
N LEU A 156 5.97 -30.60 -18.75
CA LEU A 156 6.26 -30.47 -17.33
C LEU A 156 7.14 -29.25 -17.02
N LEU A 157 8.07 -28.89 -17.92
CA LEU A 157 9.09 -27.88 -17.66
C LEU A 157 8.51 -26.44 -17.56
N PRO A 158 7.72 -25.93 -18.53
CA PRO A 158 6.97 -24.68 -18.38
C PRO A 158 6.04 -24.67 -17.16
N GLY A 159 5.33 -25.78 -16.92
CA GLY A 159 4.45 -25.93 -15.75
C GLY A 159 5.20 -25.76 -14.44
N LEU A 160 6.30 -26.49 -14.25
CA LEU A 160 7.15 -26.38 -13.07
C LEU A 160 7.76 -24.99 -12.91
N THR A 161 8.18 -24.35 -14.00
CA THR A 161 8.74 -22.99 -13.97
C THR A 161 7.73 -22.00 -13.40
N ILE A 162 6.48 -22.05 -13.86
CA ILE A 162 5.40 -21.19 -13.35
C ILE A 162 5.04 -21.54 -11.90
N THR A 163 5.06 -22.82 -11.53
CA THR A 163 4.84 -23.25 -10.14
C THR A 163 5.92 -22.69 -9.20
N ILE A 164 7.20 -22.78 -9.58
CA ILE A 164 8.32 -22.24 -8.79
C ILE A 164 8.24 -20.71 -8.70
N ALA A 165 7.94 -20.04 -9.81
CA ALA A 165 7.75 -18.58 -9.81
C ALA A 165 6.58 -18.18 -8.90
N THR A 166 5.47 -18.93 -8.94
CA THR A 166 4.31 -18.73 -8.05
C THR A 166 4.71 -18.88 -6.59
N PHE A 167 5.47 -19.93 -6.25
CA PHE A 167 5.96 -20.14 -4.89
C PHE A 167 6.71 -18.92 -4.36
N ALA A 168 7.68 -18.42 -5.13
CA ALA A 168 8.48 -17.26 -4.75
C ALA A 168 7.62 -15.99 -4.57
N VAL A 169 6.77 -15.68 -5.56
CA VAL A 169 5.92 -14.48 -5.54
C VAL A 169 4.89 -14.53 -4.42
N VAL A 170 4.24 -15.68 -4.20
CA VAL A 170 3.25 -15.84 -3.12
C VAL A 170 3.91 -15.76 -1.76
N TYR A 171 5.08 -16.39 -1.54
CA TYR A 171 5.81 -16.27 -0.29
C TYR A 171 6.10 -14.80 0.06
N MET A 172 6.73 -14.08 -0.87
CA MET A 172 7.10 -12.68 -0.67
C MET A 172 5.85 -11.77 -0.59
N GLY A 173 4.82 -12.05 -1.38
CA GLY A 173 3.52 -11.36 -1.34
C GLY A 173 2.81 -11.54 0.00
N SER A 174 2.82 -12.74 0.58
CA SER A 174 2.24 -13.01 1.91
C SER A 174 3.00 -12.25 3.00
N ILE A 175 4.34 -12.26 2.96
CA ILE A 175 5.14 -11.46 3.91
C ILE A 175 4.86 -9.96 3.74
N LEU A 176 4.72 -9.47 2.49
CA LEU A 176 4.34 -8.09 2.20
C LEU A 176 2.99 -7.74 2.85
N VAL A 177 1.95 -8.55 2.64
CA VAL A 177 0.63 -8.34 3.28
C VAL A 177 0.75 -8.32 4.80
N LEU A 178 1.48 -9.27 5.38
CA LEU A 178 1.73 -9.31 6.83
C LEU A 178 2.48 -8.08 7.34
N ASN A 179 3.45 -7.56 6.59
CA ASN A 179 4.15 -6.32 6.91
C ASN A 179 3.21 -5.12 6.89
N LEU A 180 2.33 -5.00 5.87
CA LEU A 180 1.35 -3.92 5.79
C LEU A 180 0.38 -3.94 6.98
N ILE A 181 -0.15 -5.12 7.34
CA ILE A 181 -1.02 -5.29 8.51
C ILE A 181 -0.29 -4.92 9.80
N THR A 182 0.96 -5.40 9.94
CA THR A 182 1.78 -5.13 11.13
C THR A 182 2.05 -3.64 11.27
N ASN A 183 2.38 -2.95 10.17
CA ASN A 183 2.64 -1.51 10.16
C ASN A 183 1.39 -0.71 10.57
N ILE A 184 0.21 -1.07 10.07
CA ILE A 184 -1.06 -0.46 10.49
C ILE A 184 -1.23 -0.61 12.01
N TRP A 185 -1.00 -1.81 12.55
CA TRP A 185 -1.12 -2.05 14.00
C TRP A 185 -0.10 -1.25 14.82
N ILE A 186 1.14 -1.14 14.34
CA ILE A 186 2.17 -0.29 14.94
C ILE A 186 1.71 1.16 14.98
N PHE A 187 1.17 1.70 13.87
CA PHE A 187 0.65 3.07 13.84
C PHE A 187 -0.48 3.28 14.83
N TYR A 188 -1.43 2.36 14.94
CA TYR A 188 -2.49 2.43 15.95
C TYR A 188 -1.95 2.46 17.38
N LYS A 189 -0.89 1.70 17.67
CA LYS A 189 -0.28 1.67 19.01
C LYS A 189 0.50 2.95 19.32
N ILE A 190 1.22 3.48 18.33
CA ILE A 190 2.05 4.69 18.49
C ILE A 190 1.18 5.95 18.56
N LEU A 191 0.24 6.10 17.62
CA LEU A 191 -0.52 7.35 17.42
C LEU A 191 -1.87 7.35 18.13
N GLY A 192 -2.49 6.18 18.33
CA GLY A 192 -3.86 6.11 18.86
C GLY A 192 -3.97 6.35 20.37
N LYS A 193 -2.87 6.28 21.12
CA LYS A 193 -2.88 6.36 22.60
C LYS A 193 -2.09 7.52 23.20
N LYS A 194 -1.23 8.19 22.43
CA LYS A 194 -0.31 9.21 22.94
C LYS A 194 -0.86 10.62 22.67
N ASN A 195 -0.47 11.58 23.49
CA ASN A 195 -0.76 12.98 23.24
C ASN A 195 0.14 13.43 22.09
N LEU A 196 -0.47 13.83 20.98
CA LEU A 196 0.25 14.36 19.83
C LEU A 196 0.49 15.85 20.06
N ASP A 197 1.73 16.31 19.87
CA ASP A 197 2.02 17.74 19.80
C ASP A 197 1.92 18.21 18.36
N ILE A 198 0.74 18.72 18.00
CA ILE A 198 0.44 19.10 16.63
C ILE A 198 0.84 20.55 16.45
N ASN A 199 1.78 20.80 15.54
CA ASN A 199 2.18 22.14 15.15
C ASN A 199 1.25 22.69 14.04
N PRO A 200 0.38 23.68 14.33
CA PRO A 200 -0.54 24.26 13.36
C PRO A 200 0.16 24.92 12.16
N LEU A 201 1.37 25.42 12.39
CA LEU A 201 2.18 26.15 11.41
C LEU A 201 3.20 25.23 10.71
N HIS A 202 3.09 23.92 10.89
CA HIS A 202 3.98 22.98 10.22
C HIS A 202 3.83 23.09 8.69
N PRO A 203 4.93 23.13 7.91
CA PRO A 203 4.89 23.36 6.46
C PRO A 203 4.09 22.30 5.68
N ASP A 204 3.87 21.12 6.27
CA ASP A 204 3.11 20.02 5.66
C ASP A 204 1.58 20.20 5.71
N ARG A 205 1.07 21.20 6.45
CA ARG A 205 -0.37 21.44 6.69
C ARG A 205 -1.14 20.25 7.29
N CYS A 206 -0.43 19.25 7.79
CA CYS A 206 -0.95 18.05 8.45
C CYS A 206 -0.35 17.89 9.84
N GLY A 207 0.20 18.96 10.41
CA GLY A 207 0.73 18.95 11.76
C GLY A 207 1.97 18.07 11.95
N GLY A 208 2.75 17.85 10.89
CA GLY A 208 3.93 16.98 10.88
C GLY A 208 3.65 15.50 10.57
N LEU A 209 2.39 15.15 10.24
CA LEU A 209 1.95 13.76 9.98
C LEU A 209 1.76 13.41 8.50
N GLN A 210 2.21 14.26 7.57
CA GLN A 210 2.11 13.98 6.13
C GLN A 210 2.80 12.67 5.71
N CYS A 211 3.84 12.24 6.44
CA CYS A 211 4.53 10.97 6.19
C CYS A 211 3.59 9.74 6.21
N LEU A 212 2.49 9.80 6.97
CA LEU A 212 1.45 8.75 6.98
C LEU A 212 0.60 8.77 5.72
N SER A 213 0.27 9.95 5.21
CA SER A 213 -0.39 10.12 3.90
C SER A 213 0.45 9.53 2.79
N ASP A 214 1.74 9.85 2.78
CA ASP A 214 2.69 9.35 1.78
C ASP A 214 2.85 7.83 1.86
N TYR A 215 2.84 7.26 3.07
CA TYR A 215 2.83 5.82 3.27
C TYR A 215 1.54 5.19 2.70
N SER A 216 0.37 5.70 3.08
CA SER A 216 -0.94 5.22 2.60
C SER A 216 -1.10 5.35 1.09
N LEU A 217 -0.55 6.41 0.49
CA LEU A 217 -0.61 6.58 -0.96
C LEU A 217 0.28 5.57 -1.69
N LYS A 218 1.47 5.26 -1.14
CA LYS A 218 2.34 4.21 -1.70
C LYS A 218 1.72 2.82 -1.60
N THR A 219 1.03 2.51 -0.51
CA THR A 219 0.28 1.24 -0.38
C THR A 219 -0.90 1.21 -1.34
N ALA A 220 -1.60 2.33 -1.55
CA ALA A 220 -2.66 2.42 -2.56
C ALA A 220 -2.14 2.17 -3.98
N TYR A 221 -0.95 2.66 -4.35
CA TYR A 221 -0.33 2.34 -5.64
C TYR A 221 0.00 0.86 -5.80
N LEU A 222 0.50 0.20 -4.75
CA LEU A 222 0.70 -1.25 -4.75
C LEU A 222 -0.63 -1.98 -4.95
N VAL A 223 -1.65 -1.62 -4.18
CA VAL A 223 -2.98 -2.22 -4.28
C VAL A 223 -3.52 -2.02 -5.70
N SER A 224 -3.38 -0.84 -6.29
CA SER A 224 -3.73 -0.55 -7.68
C SER A 224 -3.12 -1.55 -8.68
N VAL A 225 -1.83 -1.89 -8.52
CA VAL A 225 -1.15 -2.84 -9.41
C VAL A 225 -1.73 -4.25 -9.27
N LEU A 226 -2.02 -4.68 -8.04
CA LEU A 226 -2.72 -5.94 -7.80
C LEU A 226 -4.17 -5.91 -8.32
N GLY A 227 -4.82 -4.75 -8.28
CA GLY A 227 -6.14 -4.50 -8.86
C GLY A 227 -6.13 -4.70 -10.37
N ILE A 228 -5.12 -4.18 -11.07
CA ILE A 228 -4.96 -4.43 -12.51
C ILE A 228 -4.83 -5.93 -12.79
N TRP A 229 -4.07 -6.67 -11.97
CA TRP A 229 -3.96 -8.12 -12.13
C TRP A 229 -5.30 -8.84 -11.94
N ILE A 230 -6.10 -8.46 -10.94
CA ILE A 230 -7.47 -8.97 -10.77
C ILE A 230 -8.32 -8.67 -12.01
N GLY A 231 -8.21 -7.46 -12.56
CA GLY A 231 -8.90 -7.07 -13.79
C GLY A 231 -8.49 -7.91 -15.00
N VAL A 232 -7.22 -8.30 -15.10
CA VAL A 232 -6.74 -9.22 -16.15
C VAL A 232 -7.33 -10.61 -15.99
N ILE A 233 -7.40 -11.14 -14.76
CA ILE A 233 -8.05 -12.44 -14.49
C ILE A 233 -9.52 -12.39 -14.91
N GLU A 234 -10.24 -11.34 -14.52
CA GLU A 234 -11.66 -11.15 -14.89
C GLU A 234 -11.85 -11.01 -16.40
N TYR A 235 -10.96 -10.29 -17.07
CA TYR A 235 -10.94 -10.19 -18.52
C TYR A 235 -10.85 -11.57 -19.19
N GLN A 236 -9.97 -12.45 -18.69
CA GLN A 236 -9.85 -13.83 -19.21
C GLN A 236 -11.12 -14.65 -18.96
N VAL A 237 -11.71 -14.54 -17.77
CA VAL A 237 -12.96 -15.23 -17.44
C VAL A 237 -14.08 -14.82 -18.40
N ILE A 238 -14.20 -13.53 -18.71
CA ILE A 238 -15.25 -12.99 -19.58
C ILE A 238 -15.04 -13.38 -21.05
N THR A 239 -13.81 -13.24 -21.56
CA THR A 239 -13.51 -13.32 -23.00
C THR A 239 -13.08 -14.69 -23.47
N GLN A 240 -12.35 -15.43 -22.64
CA GLN A 240 -11.79 -16.75 -22.97
C GLN A 240 -12.61 -17.89 -22.33
N ASP A 241 -13.68 -17.57 -21.59
CA ASP A 241 -14.50 -18.52 -20.85
C ASP A 241 -13.69 -19.41 -19.88
N VAL A 242 -12.47 -18.98 -19.53
CA VAL A 242 -11.57 -19.66 -18.59
C VAL A 242 -12.21 -19.57 -17.21
N GLY A 243 -12.72 -20.69 -16.68
CA GLY A 243 -13.35 -20.74 -15.36
C GLY A 243 -14.87 -20.64 -15.33
N LYS A 244 -15.58 -20.93 -16.44
CA LYS A 244 -17.02 -21.23 -16.43
C LYS A 244 -17.35 -22.22 -15.29
N GLY A 245 -17.99 -21.72 -14.23
CA GLY A 245 -18.35 -22.49 -13.02
C GLY A 245 -17.84 -21.89 -11.70
N PHE A 246 -16.86 -20.99 -11.74
CA PHE A 246 -16.33 -20.35 -10.54
C PHE A 246 -16.91 -18.95 -10.32
N SER A 247 -18.21 -18.86 -10.00
CA SER A 247 -18.90 -17.59 -9.75
C SER A 247 -18.25 -16.76 -8.63
N PHE A 248 -17.45 -17.39 -7.75
CA PHE A 248 -16.72 -16.69 -6.69
C PHE A 248 -15.62 -15.74 -7.22
N VAL A 249 -15.16 -15.89 -8.46
CA VAL A 249 -14.09 -15.04 -9.02
C VAL A 249 -14.53 -13.57 -9.01
N HIS A 250 -15.81 -13.31 -9.30
CA HIS A 250 -16.40 -11.97 -9.25
C HIS A 250 -16.45 -11.36 -7.84
N LEU A 251 -16.38 -12.18 -6.77
CA LEU A 251 -16.31 -11.69 -5.39
C LEU A 251 -14.93 -11.13 -5.03
N VAL A 252 -13.91 -11.35 -5.87
CA VAL A 252 -12.57 -10.82 -5.65
C VAL A 252 -12.54 -9.30 -5.82
N ILE A 253 -13.35 -8.73 -6.71
CA ILE A 253 -13.44 -7.26 -6.91
C ILE A 253 -13.97 -6.54 -5.66
N PRO A 254 -15.13 -6.88 -5.07
CA PRO A 254 -15.60 -6.20 -3.85
C PRO A 254 -14.65 -6.42 -2.67
N LEU A 255 -14.05 -7.61 -2.54
CA LEU A 255 -13.02 -7.87 -1.53
C LEU A 255 -11.78 -6.97 -1.73
N TYR A 256 -11.36 -6.78 -2.97
CA TYR A 256 -10.27 -5.87 -3.32
C TYR A 256 -10.60 -4.42 -2.94
N ILE A 257 -11.80 -3.93 -3.27
CA ILE A 257 -12.21 -2.56 -2.94
C ILE A 257 -12.18 -2.37 -1.42
N PHE A 258 -12.71 -3.33 -0.67
CA PHE A 258 -12.64 -3.33 0.78
C PHE A 258 -11.20 -3.29 1.30
N LEU A 259 -10.32 -4.14 0.77
CA LEU A 259 -8.92 -4.19 1.18
C LEU A 259 -8.16 -2.91 0.81
N SER A 260 -8.47 -2.28 -0.32
CA SER A 260 -7.93 -0.98 -0.73
C SER A 260 -8.28 0.11 0.27
N VAL A 261 -9.55 0.17 0.70
CA VAL A 261 -10.02 1.10 1.73
C VAL A 261 -9.26 0.87 3.03
N VAL A 262 -9.11 -0.38 3.46
CA VAL A 262 -8.35 -0.71 4.68
C VAL A 262 -6.87 -0.31 4.56
N CYS A 263 -6.22 -0.57 3.43
CA CYS A 263 -4.80 -0.24 3.22
C CYS A 263 -4.53 1.26 3.19
N PHE A 264 -5.47 2.05 2.65
CA PHE A 264 -5.34 3.51 2.57
C PHE A 264 -5.73 4.19 3.89
N PHE A 265 -6.91 3.88 4.43
CA PHE A 265 -7.43 4.53 5.63
C PHE A 265 -6.87 3.96 6.93
N GLY A 266 -6.39 2.71 6.96
CA GLY A 266 -5.86 2.06 8.17
C GLY A 266 -4.78 2.88 8.88
N PRO A 267 -3.68 3.27 8.21
CA PRO A 267 -2.66 4.14 8.81
C PRO A 267 -3.18 5.52 9.22
N LEU A 268 -4.14 6.07 8.47
CA LEU A 268 -4.66 7.43 8.68
C LEU A 268 -5.64 7.51 9.83
N LEU A 269 -6.45 6.46 10.03
CA LEU A 269 -7.37 6.35 11.16
C LEU A 269 -6.63 6.33 12.49
N ALA A 270 -5.44 5.72 12.54
CA ALA A 270 -4.57 5.75 13.71
C ALA A 270 -4.16 7.18 14.10
N ALA A 271 -3.91 8.04 13.11
CA ALA A 271 -3.55 9.43 13.34
C ALA A 271 -4.78 10.30 13.60
N HIS A 272 -5.91 10.02 12.95
CA HIS A 272 -7.13 10.83 13.03
C HIS A 272 -7.61 10.99 14.47
N SER A 273 -7.63 9.90 15.26
CA SER A 273 -8.06 9.98 16.66
C SER A 273 -7.12 10.82 17.51
N GLY A 274 -5.81 10.69 17.30
CA GLY A 274 -4.81 11.52 17.97
C GLY A 274 -4.92 12.99 17.56
N MET A 275 -5.15 13.27 16.28
CA MET A 275 -5.31 14.64 15.77
C MET A 275 -6.56 15.33 16.30
N LYS A 276 -7.68 14.61 16.35
CA LYS A 276 -8.92 15.13 16.91
C LYS A 276 -8.73 15.55 18.36
N LYS A 277 -8.11 14.68 19.16
CA LYS A 277 -7.85 14.94 20.58
C LYS A 277 -6.89 16.13 20.78
N ALA A 278 -5.79 16.16 20.05
CA ALA A 278 -4.81 17.26 20.15
C ALA A 278 -5.40 18.61 19.72
N LYS A 279 -6.23 18.63 18.67
CA LYS A 279 -6.97 19.82 18.25
C LYS A 279 -7.92 20.31 19.35
N GLU A 280 -8.74 19.41 19.91
CA GLU A 280 -9.67 19.74 21.00
C GLU A 280 -8.94 20.26 22.25
N GLU A 281 -7.84 19.62 22.65
CA GLU A 281 -7.01 20.06 23.77
C GLU A 281 -6.41 21.46 23.54
N SER A 282 -5.92 21.72 22.32
CA SER A 282 -5.37 23.04 21.95
C SER A 282 -6.44 24.13 21.97
N LEU A 283 -7.61 23.88 21.38
CA LEU A 283 -8.75 24.80 21.39
C LEU A 283 -9.24 25.06 22.83
N HIS A 284 -9.27 24.04 23.69
CA HIS A 284 -9.62 24.22 25.11
C HIS A 284 -8.60 25.06 25.88
N LYS A 285 -7.29 24.90 25.62
CA LYS A 285 -6.25 25.74 26.22
C LYS A 285 -6.44 27.21 25.81
N ILE A 286 -6.67 27.48 24.52
CA ILE A 286 -6.91 28.83 24.01
C ILE A 286 -8.21 29.42 24.60
N ALA A 287 -9.30 28.64 24.64
CA ALA A 287 -10.57 29.08 25.21
C ALA A 287 -10.48 29.42 26.70
N ARG A 288 -9.69 28.65 27.48
CA ARG A 288 -9.43 28.95 28.91
C ARG A 288 -8.67 30.26 29.08
N GLN A 289 -7.63 30.48 28.29
CA GLN A 289 -6.88 31.74 28.31
C GLN A 289 -7.75 32.93 27.87
N PHE A 290 -8.55 32.74 26.81
CA PHE A 290 -9.50 33.74 26.34
C PHE A 290 -10.48 34.13 27.45
N ARG A 291 -11.08 33.15 28.14
CA ARG A 291 -12.04 33.40 29.23
C ARG A 291 -11.39 34.17 30.39
N ALA A 292 -10.17 33.80 30.77
CA ALA A 292 -9.44 34.48 31.85
C ALA A 292 -9.17 35.96 31.50
N GLU A 293 -8.67 36.24 30.30
CA GLU A 293 -8.42 37.60 29.84
C GLU A 293 -9.72 38.41 29.67
N TYR A 294 -10.77 37.79 29.10
CA TYR A 294 -12.07 38.44 28.89
C TYR A 294 -12.74 38.82 30.22
N SER A 295 -12.70 37.95 31.24
CA SER A 295 -13.24 38.29 32.57
C SER A 295 -12.51 39.47 33.21
N GLY A 296 -11.22 39.64 32.93
CA GLY A 296 -10.42 40.74 33.45
C GLY A 296 -10.68 42.09 32.76
N ILE A 297 -11.35 42.13 31.61
CA ILE A 297 -11.62 43.39 30.89
C ILE A 297 -12.62 44.27 31.65
N TYR A 298 -13.68 43.68 32.22
CA TYR A 298 -14.70 44.45 32.95
C TYR A 298 -14.12 45.18 34.16
N THR A 299 -13.10 44.61 34.80
CA THR A 299 -12.37 45.23 35.92
C THR A 299 -11.40 46.30 35.45
N SER A 300 -10.80 46.15 34.26
CA SER A 300 -9.80 47.08 33.72
C SER A 300 -10.40 48.31 33.05
N LEU A 301 -11.68 48.23 32.67
CA LEU A 301 -12.44 49.36 32.11
C LEU A 301 -12.47 50.57 33.06
N ALA A 302 -12.28 50.32 34.37
CA ALA A 302 -12.28 51.33 35.40
C ALA A 302 -10.86 51.84 35.78
N GLU A 303 -9.79 51.12 35.44
CA GLU A 303 -8.47 51.34 36.09
C GLU A 303 -7.37 51.93 35.20
N ASP A 304 -7.32 51.74 33.88
CA ASP A 304 -6.34 52.44 33.01
C ASP A 304 -6.57 52.15 31.51
N THR A 305 -6.42 53.15 30.63
CA THR A 305 -6.63 53.00 29.17
C THR A 305 -5.58 52.08 28.53
N GLU A 306 -4.33 52.12 29.02
CA GLU A 306 -3.23 51.32 28.48
C GLU A 306 -3.39 49.83 28.79
N THR A 307 -3.85 49.50 30.01
CA THR A 307 -4.13 48.11 30.42
C THR A 307 -5.28 47.50 29.63
N PHE A 308 -6.33 48.28 29.34
CA PHE A 308 -7.44 47.86 28.50
C PHE A 308 -6.98 47.54 27.07
N LYS A 309 -6.16 48.43 26.47
CA LYS A 309 -5.62 48.22 25.11
C LYS A 309 -4.82 46.92 25.01
N LYS A 310 -3.91 46.68 25.96
CA LYS A 310 -3.08 45.46 26.00
C LYS A 310 -3.91 44.17 26.12
N LYS A 311 -4.96 44.17 26.96
CA LYS A 311 -5.87 43.02 27.08
C LYS A 311 -6.70 42.80 25.82
N SER A 312 -7.18 43.87 25.19
CA SER A 312 -7.92 43.81 23.93
C SER A 312 -7.08 43.20 22.79
N GLU A 313 -5.83 43.64 22.63
CA GLU A 313 -4.88 43.09 21.65
C GLU A 313 -4.62 41.60 21.89
N LYS A 314 -4.44 41.19 23.15
CA LYS A 314 -4.24 39.79 23.52
C LYS A 314 -5.45 38.92 23.18
N ILE A 315 -6.67 39.43 23.38
CA ILE A 315 -7.91 38.74 22.99
C ILE A 315 -8.00 38.57 21.47
N GLN A 316 -7.62 39.58 20.70
CA GLN A 316 -7.58 39.50 19.24
C GLN A 316 -6.56 38.45 18.76
N GLN A 317 -5.38 38.40 19.40
CA GLN A 317 -4.38 37.36 19.14
C GLN A 317 -4.92 35.97 19.48
N LEU A 318 -5.57 35.80 20.63
CA LEU A 318 -6.17 34.51 21.03
C LEU A 318 -7.30 34.07 20.09
N ARG A 319 -8.11 35.01 19.58
CA ARG A 319 -9.11 34.71 18.55
C ARG A 319 -8.44 34.24 17.26
N THR A 320 -7.37 34.91 16.84
CA THR A 320 -6.62 34.53 15.64
C THR A 320 -6.02 33.13 15.78
N LEU A 321 -5.40 32.84 16.92
CA LEU A 321 -4.87 31.51 17.25
C LEU A 321 -5.96 30.44 17.30
N TYR A 322 -7.14 30.78 17.84
CA TYR A 322 -8.29 29.87 17.86
C TYR A 322 -8.73 29.53 16.43
N THR A 323 -8.92 30.53 15.57
CA THR A 323 -9.32 30.32 14.17
C THR A 323 -8.29 29.50 13.40
N MET A 324 -7.00 29.79 13.57
CA MET A 324 -5.92 29.00 12.94
C MET A 324 -5.97 27.52 13.36
N ASN A 325 -6.18 27.25 14.65
CA ASN A 325 -6.27 25.87 15.15
C ASN A 325 -7.57 25.19 14.76
N ASP A 326 -8.67 25.93 14.64
CA ASP A 326 -9.97 25.40 14.22
C ASP A 326 -9.99 25.04 12.72
N GLU A 327 -9.23 25.75 11.90
CA GLU A 327 -9.08 25.43 10.47
C GLU A 327 -8.16 24.22 10.21
N LEU A 328 -7.42 23.74 11.21
CA LEU A 328 -6.54 22.59 11.02
C LEU A 328 -7.34 21.33 10.64
N PRO A 329 -6.93 20.64 9.57
CA PRO A 329 -7.58 19.41 9.15
C PRO A 329 -7.34 18.31 10.19
N VAL A 330 -8.41 17.58 10.55
CA VAL A 330 -8.34 16.42 11.45
C VAL A 330 -7.89 15.14 10.70
N TRP A 331 -7.83 15.20 9.38
CA TRP A 331 -7.30 14.12 8.54
C TRP A 331 -5.90 14.45 8.07
N THR A 332 -5.00 13.47 8.14
CA THR A 332 -3.59 13.57 7.72
C THR A 332 -3.41 13.42 6.20
N PHE A 333 -4.34 13.96 5.41
CA PHE A 333 -4.25 13.94 3.95
C PHE A 333 -4.85 15.20 3.35
N ASP A 334 -4.26 15.63 2.24
CA ASP A 334 -4.77 16.72 1.43
C ASP A 334 -5.73 16.22 0.33
N VAL A 335 -6.47 17.14 -0.27
CA VAL A 335 -7.40 16.86 -1.38
C VAL A 335 -6.69 16.19 -2.56
N LYS A 336 -5.42 16.55 -2.80
CA LYS A 336 -4.61 15.97 -3.88
C LYS A 336 -4.33 14.48 -3.64
N THR A 337 -3.99 14.09 -2.41
CA THR A 337 -3.73 12.70 -2.04
C THR A 337 -5.01 11.87 -2.09
N PHE A 338 -6.13 12.42 -1.60
CA PHE A 338 -7.42 11.77 -1.73
C PHE A 338 -7.84 11.55 -3.18
N ARG A 339 -7.67 12.55 -4.06
CA ARG A 339 -7.95 12.41 -5.50
C ARG A 339 -7.07 11.32 -6.15
N ARG A 340 -5.79 11.26 -5.80
CA ARG A 340 -4.89 10.21 -6.30
C ARG A 340 -5.35 8.83 -5.87
N TYR A 341 -5.78 8.67 -4.62
CA TYR A 341 -6.37 7.42 -4.14
C TYR A 341 -7.64 7.03 -4.93
N LEU A 342 -8.57 7.97 -5.13
CA LEU A 342 -9.80 7.69 -5.90
C LEU A 342 -9.52 7.20 -7.33
N LEU A 343 -8.43 7.63 -7.96
CA LEU A 343 -8.03 7.13 -9.28
C LEU A 343 -7.46 5.71 -9.25
N THR A 344 -6.97 5.24 -8.10
CA THR A 344 -6.38 3.89 -7.95
C THR A 344 -7.40 2.80 -7.60
N VAL A 345 -8.47 3.15 -6.89
CA VAL A 345 -9.51 2.19 -6.45
C VAL A 345 -10.22 1.48 -7.61
N PRO A 346 -10.62 2.12 -8.72
CA PRO A 346 -11.37 1.44 -9.78
C PRO A 346 -10.50 0.62 -10.75
N THR A 347 -9.20 0.49 -10.51
CA THR A 347 -8.29 -0.22 -11.43
C THR A 347 -8.69 -1.64 -11.84
N PRO A 348 -9.24 -2.53 -10.99
CA PRO A 348 -9.70 -3.85 -11.47
C PRO A 348 -10.86 -3.75 -12.47
N LEU A 349 -11.67 -2.69 -12.41
CA LEU A 349 -12.80 -2.50 -13.31
C LEU A 349 -12.36 -2.24 -14.76
N ILE A 350 -11.13 -1.75 -14.97
CA ILE A 350 -10.61 -1.45 -16.31
C ILE A 350 -10.61 -2.72 -17.17
N GLY A 351 -10.06 -3.82 -16.64
CA GLY A 351 -10.01 -5.11 -17.35
C GLY A 351 -11.41 -5.71 -17.57
N THR A 352 -12.27 -5.63 -16.55
CA THR A 352 -13.66 -6.10 -16.62
C THR A 352 -14.46 -5.35 -17.68
N LEU A 353 -14.41 -4.01 -17.68
CA LEU A 353 -15.11 -3.17 -18.65
C LEU A 353 -14.62 -3.44 -20.07
N PHE A 354 -13.30 -3.55 -20.25
CA PHE A 354 -12.72 -3.88 -21.55
C PHE A 354 -13.20 -5.25 -22.06
N GLY A 355 -13.22 -6.27 -21.19
CA GLY A 355 -13.73 -7.60 -21.53
C GLY A 355 -15.21 -7.60 -21.93
N ILE A 356 -16.05 -6.85 -21.22
CA ILE A 356 -17.48 -6.69 -21.54
C ILE A 356 -17.65 -6.03 -22.92
N VAL A 357 -16.96 -4.91 -23.16
CA VAL A 357 -17.03 -4.17 -24.42
C VAL A 357 -16.58 -5.07 -25.58
N GLN A 358 -15.47 -5.78 -25.44
CA GLN A 358 -14.98 -6.71 -26.46
C GLN A 358 -16.01 -7.81 -26.76
N LYS A 359 -16.59 -8.43 -25.74
CA LYS A 359 -17.60 -9.50 -25.91
C LYS A 359 -18.86 -8.97 -26.61
N LEU A 360 -19.31 -7.76 -26.26
CA LEU A 360 -20.45 -7.11 -26.91
C LEU A 360 -20.16 -6.80 -28.38
N LEU A 361 -19.00 -6.23 -28.71
CA LEU A 361 -18.58 -5.94 -30.08
C LEU A 361 -18.55 -7.21 -30.95
N ILE A 362 -17.95 -8.29 -30.44
CA ILE A 362 -17.90 -9.58 -31.15
C ILE A 362 -19.33 -10.11 -31.40
N THR A 363 -20.21 -10.00 -30.40
CA THR A 363 -21.59 -10.47 -30.51
C THR A 363 -22.38 -9.66 -31.56
N LEU A 364 -22.22 -8.33 -31.58
CA LEU A 364 -22.85 -7.44 -32.55
C LEU A 364 -22.34 -7.72 -33.98
N LEU A 365 -21.03 -7.91 -34.16
CA LEU A 365 -20.44 -8.26 -35.45
C LEU A 365 -20.96 -9.60 -35.98
N LYS A 366 -21.07 -10.62 -35.11
CA LYS A 366 -21.66 -11.91 -35.48
C LYS A 366 -23.12 -11.78 -35.92
N GLN A 367 -23.92 -10.98 -35.20
CA GLN A 367 -25.32 -10.73 -35.59
C GLN A 367 -25.45 -10.00 -36.93
N GLN A 368 -24.55 -9.06 -37.24
CA GLN A 368 -24.53 -8.37 -38.53
C GLN A 368 -24.12 -9.29 -39.68
N LEU A 369 -23.10 -10.15 -39.47
CA LEU A 369 -22.69 -11.16 -40.45
C LEU A 369 -23.81 -12.14 -40.78
N ILE A 370 -24.55 -12.62 -39.76
CA ILE A 370 -25.71 -13.51 -39.94
C ILE A 370 -26.86 -12.84 -40.69
N LYS A 371 -26.99 -11.50 -40.61
CA LYS A 371 -28.01 -10.75 -41.37
C LYS A 371 -27.61 -10.49 -42.83
N LEU A 372 -26.34 -10.66 -43.18
CA LEU A 372 -25.78 -10.40 -44.52
C LEU A 372 -25.56 -11.69 -45.34
N SER A 373 -25.50 -12.85 -44.68
CA SER A 373 -25.55 -14.19 -45.29
C SER A 373 -26.98 -14.65 -45.48
#